data_AF-A0A5C9E420-F1
#
_entry.id   AF-A0A5C9E420-F1
#
_cell.length_a   1.000
_cell.length_b   1.000
_cell.length_c   1.000
_cell.angle_alpha   90.00
_cell.angle_beta   90.00
_cell.angle_gamma   90.00
#
_symmetry.space_group_name_H-M   'P 1'
#
loop_
_entity.id
_entity.type
_entity.pdbx_description
1 polymer ?
#
loop_
_entity_poly.entity_id
_entity_poly.type
_entity_poly.pdbx_seq_one_letter_code
_entity_poly.pdbx_strand_id
1 'polypeptide(L)'
;MPDVTIKSPNVDDIFNKWLDKTVRKNKKKLEKQFGTKGAVFSTNNISAAETVQDTMKEAAIYFEIKRIIAPVKKKEEEEVVRADKVRKEDFYLFKKDVNKENWDDDDVVPMYDSIEPVPCKECKGKGVLESKCKNCKGTGTIEDKMKIYVGEEQDKEKKYFKYPCGDCHGTGKITEPCKECKGHKNFYKYKIKAVPFKSSESDIPYLFSSGKTTYEKQIGEDLHELIEEVEGIKFNDFKTLDKKVEPSLGYYNKKIKKTVSRAESQYKDFSKDDSVKITTPIYLFPLIQMSCETKKGKSFEIYSVGSDKRFITYSSF
;
A
#
# COMPACT_ATOMS: atom_id res chain seq x y z
N MET A 1 39.52 -8.99 4.95
CA MET A 1 39.14 -9.09 3.52
C MET A 1 39.82 -7.96 2.80
N PRO A 2 40.59 -8.21 1.73
CA PRO A 2 41.20 -7.13 0.96
C PRO A 2 40.14 -6.11 0.56
N ASP A 3 40.49 -4.83 0.54
CA ASP A 3 39.60 -3.78 0.07
C ASP A 3 39.25 -4.09 -1.38
N VAL A 4 38.00 -4.50 -1.60
CA VAL A 4 37.49 -4.78 -2.94
C VAL A 4 37.29 -3.42 -3.60
N THR A 5 38.26 -3.03 -4.41
CA THR A 5 38.22 -1.82 -5.23
C THR A 5 37.74 -2.19 -6.62
N ILE A 6 36.71 -1.48 -7.10
CA ILE A 6 36.23 -1.58 -8.47
C ILE A 6 36.83 -0.45 -9.27
N LYS A 7 37.43 -0.78 -10.42
CA LYS A 7 37.95 0.24 -11.32
C LYS A 7 36.83 0.74 -12.22
N SER A 8 36.63 2.05 -12.24
CA SER A 8 35.66 2.68 -13.14
C SER A 8 36.16 2.62 -14.60
N PRO A 9 35.26 2.51 -15.59
CA PRO A 9 35.63 2.48 -17.00
C PRO A 9 36.30 3.78 -17.43
N ASN A 10 37.20 3.68 -18.40
CA ASN A 10 37.85 4.85 -18.98
C ASN A 10 36.85 5.62 -19.85
N VAL A 11 37.00 6.94 -19.89
CA VAL A 11 36.20 7.89 -20.67
C VAL A 11 36.19 7.51 -22.14
N ASP A 12 37.34 7.12 -22.69
CA ASP A 12 37.46 6.68 -24.09
C ASP A 12 36.64 5.42 -24.36
N ASP A 13 36.68 4.43 -23.46
CA ASP A 13 35.94 3.17 -23.61
C ASP A 13 34.43 3.42 -23.55
N ILE A 14 33.99 4.28 -22.62
CA ILE A 14 32.59 4.69 -22.51
C ILE A 14 32.12 5.37 -23.79
N PHE A 15 32.92 6.32 -24.28
CA PHE A 15 32.60 7.09 -25.47
C PHE A 15 32.55 6.20 -26.72
N ASN A 16 33.53 5.32 -26.90
CA ASN A 16 33.56 4.39 -28.03
C ASN A 16 32.38 3.42 -28.00
N LYS A 17 32.06 2.86 -26.83
CA LYS A 17 30.88 1.98 -26.67
C LYS A 17 29.57 2.71 -26.97
N TRP A 18 29.45 3.97 -26.55
CA TRP A 18 28.31 4.82 -26.91
C TRP A 18 28.27 5.11 -28.41
N LEU A 19 29.40 5.44 -29.02
CA LEU A 19 29.50 5.75 -30.45
C LEU A 19 29.06 4.56 -31.29
N ASP A 20 29.57 3.35 -30.99
CA ASP A 20 29.17 2.12 -31.67
C ASP A 20 27.67 1.85 -31.59
N LYS A 21 27.08 2.01 -30.39
CA LYS A 21 25.64 1.86 -30.16
C LYS A 21 24.84 2.90 -30.94
N THR A 22 25.33 4.14 -30.98
CA THR A 22 24.65 5.27 -31.63
C THR A 22 24.76 5.22 -33.15
N VAL A 23 25.88 4.75 -33.71
CA VAL A 23 26.05 4.55 -35.15
C VAL A 23 25.04 3.54 -35.67
N ARG A 24 24.81 2.45 -34.94
CA ARG A 24 23.82 1.42 -35.31
C ARG A 24 22.39 1.96 -35.29
N LYS A 25 22.05 2.81 -34.32
CA LYS A 25 20.68 3.31 -34.12
C LYS A 25 20.35 4.60 -34.88
N ASN A 26 21.29 5.54 -34.93
CA ASN A 26 21.06 6.96 -35.24
C ASN A 26 22.15 7.57 -36.15
N LYS A 27 22.71 6.80 -37.11
CA LYS A 27 23.78 7.26 -38.03
C LYS A 27 23.51 8.62 -38.67
N LYS A 28 22.30 8.86 -39.20
CA LYS A 28 21.93 10.14 -39.84
C LYS A 28 22.05 11.34 -38.88
N LYS A 29 21.69 11.14 -37.61
CA LYS A 29 21.76 12.18 -36.57
C LYS A 29 23.22 12.45 -36.18
N LEU A 30 24.05 11.42 -36.08
CA LEU A 30 25.49 11.57 -35.87
C LEU A 30 26.14 12.38 -37.00
N GLU A 31 25.87 12.00 -38.25
CA GLU A 31 26.39 12.74 -39.41
C GLU A 31 25.91 14.20 -39.42
N LYS A 32 24.65 14.45 -39.08
CA LYS A 32 24.13 15.81 -38.96
C LYS A 32 24.87 16.63 -37.91
N GLN A 33 25.26 16.05 -36.77
CA GLN A 33 25.85 16.81 -35.66
C GLN A 33 27.38 16.88 -35.69
N PHE A 34 28.04 15.84 -36.21
CA PHE A 34 29.50 15.73 -36.23
C PHE A 34 30.11 15.87 -37.62
N GLY A 35 29.31 15.80 -38.69
CA GLY A 35 29.77 15.92 -40.06
C GLY A 35 30.23 17.34 -40.42
N THR A 36 31.36 17.41 -41.11
CA THR A 36 31.94 18.64 -41.67
C THR A 36 31.44 18.85 -43.10
N LYS A 37 31.03 20.07 -43.44
CA LYS A 37 30.56 20.39 -44.79
C LYS A 37 31.66 20.12 -45.82
N GLY A 38 31.38 19.30 -46.81
CA GLY A 38 32.31 18.96 -47.90
C GLY A 38 33.28 17.81 -47.62
N ALA A 39 33.22 17.18 -46.44
CA ALA A 39 34.02 15.98 -46.12
C ALA A 39 33.13 14.73 -46.02
N VAL A 40 33.68 13.56 -46.37
CA VAL A 40 33.00 12.27 -46.17
C VAL A 40 32.89 12.00 -44.68
N PHE A 41 31.68 11.71 -44.20
CA PHE A 41 31.45 11.41 -42.78
C PHE A 41 32.10 10.07 -42.40
N SER A 42 32.98 10.12 -41.40
CA SER A 42 33.62 8.94 -40.80
C SER A 42 33.56 9.05 -39.28
N THR A 43 33.19 7.94 -38.63
CA THR A 43 33.12 7.83 -37.17
C THR A 43 34.51 7.90 -36.53
N ASN A 44 35.56 7.55 -37.28
CA ASN A 44 36.95 7.63 -36.81
C ASN A 44 37.41 9.08 -36.56
N ASN A 45 36.67 10.07 -37.08
CA ASN A 45 36.95 11.49 -36.87
C ASN A 45 36.22 12.08 -35.64
N ILE A 46 35.55 11.22 -34.86
CA ILE A 46 34.87 11.60 -33.63
C ILE A 46 35.62 10.95 -32.48
N SER A 47 36.25 11.76 -31.64
CA SER A 47 37.01 11.28 -30.48
C SER A 47 36.41 11.82 -29.18
N ALA A 48 36.64 11.09 -28.10
CA ALA A 48 36.26 11.55 -26.76
C ALA A 48 37.00 12.86 -26.41
N ALA A 49 38.28 12.97 -26.76
CA ALA A 49 39.10 14.16 -26.48
C ALA A 49 38.54 15.46 -27.08
N GLU A 50 37.86 15.40 -28.23
CA GLU A 50 37.23 16.58 -28.84
C GLU A 50 35.79 16.82 -28.35
N THR A 51 35.12 15.77 -27.88
CA THR A 51 33.67 15.79 -27.64
C THR A 51 33.32 15.92 -26.16
N VAL A 52 34.14 15.35 -25.27
CA VAL A 52 33.88 15.30 -23.83
C VAL A 52 34.42 16.57 -23.18
N GLN A 53 33.52 17.37 -22.61
CA GLN A 53 33.85 18.64 -21.97
C GLN A 53 34.13 18.46 -20.47
N ASP A 54 33.33 17.64 -19.80
CA ASP A 54 33.45 17.41 -18.36
C ASP A 54 33.05 15.97 -18.01
N THR A 55 33.61 15.45 -16.92
CA THR A 55 33.34 14.11 -16.42
C THR A 55 33.13 14.13 -14.91
N MET A 56 31.96 13.67 -14.46
CA MET A 56 31.65 13.54 -13.05
C MET A 56 31.68 12.06 -12.64
N LYS A 57 32.44 11.78 -11.58
CA LYS A 57 32.45 10.47 -10.92
C LYS A 57 31.38 10.42 -9.84
N GLU A 58 30.43 9.54 -10.04
CA GLU A 58 29.21 9.36 -9.24
C GLU A 58 29.08 7.88 -8.84
N ALA A 59 28.03 7.53 -8.10
CA ALA A 59 27.76 6.16 -7.69
C ALA A 59 26.28 5.81 -7.88
N ALA A 60 26.02 4.54 -8.12
CA ALA A 60 24.69 3.97 -8.13
C ALA A 60 24.61 2.84 -7.10
N ILE A 61 23.55 2.85 -6.28
CA ILE A 61 23.28 1.81 -5.29
C ILE A 61 22.02 1.09 -5.73
N TYR A 62 22.09 -0.24 -5.80
CA TYR A 62 20.99 -1.09 -6.25
C TYR A 62 20.70 -2.16 -5.21
N PHE A 63 19.42 -2.41 -4.96
CA PHE A 63 18.95 -3.62 -4.29
C PHE A 63 17.53 -3.94 -4.75
N GLU A 64 17.14 -5.20 -4.59
CA GLU A 64 15.82 -5.70 -4.96
C GLU A 64 15.04 -6.08 -3.71
N ILE A 65 13.75 -5.79 -3.76
CA ILE A 65 12.80 -6.25 -2.75
C ILE A 65 11.76 -7.13 -3.41
N LYS A 66 11.35 -8.16 -2.69
CA LYS A 66 10.18 -8.98 -2.97
C LYS A 66 9.05 -8.53 -2.08
N ARG A 67 8.04 -7.92 -2.68
CA ARG A 67 6.81 -7.56 -1.97
C ARG A 67 5.93 -8.80 -1.92
N ILE A 68 5.58 -9.25 -0.71
CA ILE A 68 4.69 -10.37 -0.45
C ILE A 68 3.37 -9.78 0.05
N ILE A 69 2.37 -9.74 -0.81
CA ILE A 69 1.02 -9.42 -0.38
C ILE A 69 0.44 -10.70 0.25
N ALA A 70 0.70 -10.90 1.54
CA ALA A 70 0.11 -12.00 2.29
C ALA A 70 -1.27 -11.60 2.85
N PRO A 71 -2.24 -12.52 2.92
CA PRO A 71 -3.48 -12.27 3.65
C PRO A 71 -3.14 -11.98 5.11
N VAL A 72 -3.66 -10.86 5.64
CA VAL A 72 -3.37 -10.40 7.00
C VAL A 72 -3.80 -11.47 7.99
N LYS A 73 -2.84 -12.08 8.70
CA LYS A 73 -3.13 -13.06 9.77
C LYS A 73 -3.52 -12.32 11.06
N LYS A 74 -4.62 -11.57 11.04
CA LYS A 74 -5.23 -11.06 12.27
C LYS A 74 -6.24 -12.06 12.80
N LYS A 75 -6.36 -12.13 14.14
CA LYS A 75 -7.34 -12.99 14.81
C LYS A 75 -8.75 -12.53 14.42
N GLU A 76 -9.63 -13.47 14.13
CA GLU A 76 -11.05 -13.18 13.92
C GLU A 76 -11.61 -12.57 15.21
N GLU A 77 -12.24 -11.41 15.09
CA GLU A 77 -12.94 -10.75 16.18
C GLU A 77 -14.45 -10.84 15.96
N GLU A 78 -15.22 -10.96 17.04
CA GLU A 78 -16.68 -10.97 16.98
C GLU A 78 -17.23 -9.70 17.64
N GLU A 79 -18.14 -9.03 16.95
CA GLU A 79 -18.82 -7.85 17.49
C GLU A 79 -20.33 -8.13 17.61
N VAL A 80 -20.95 -7.58 18.66
CA VAL A 80 -22.39 -7.69 18.91
C VAL A 80 -23.00 -6.31 19.04
N VAL A 81 -23.88 -5.97 18.12
CA VAL A 81 -24.50 -4.64 18.05
C VAL A 81 -26.02 -4.73 17.91
N ARG A 82 -26.70 -3.59 18.13
CA ARG A 82 -28.15 -3.49 17.95
C ARG A 82 -28.52 -3.28 16.48
N ALA A 83 -29.75 -3.61 16.12
CA ALA A 83 -30.29 -3.45 14.77
C ALA A 83 -30.13 -2.03 14.17
N ASP A 84 -30.23 -0.98 14.98
CA ASP A 84 -30.06 0.41 14.56
C ASP A 84 -28.61 0.73 14.16
N LYS A 85 -27.64 0.04 14.76
CA LYS A 85 -26.22 0.20 14.48
C LYS A 85 -25.77 -0.64 13.28
N VAL A 86 -26.27 -1.88 13.14
CA VAL A 86 -25.95 -2.73 11.97
C VAL A 86 -26.21 -1.99 10.66
N ARG A 87 -27.32 -1.25 10.55
CA ARG A 87 -27.67 -0.53 9.32
C ARG A 87 -26.73 0.61 8.95
N LYS A 88 -25.88 1.04 9.88
CA LYS A 88 -24.91 2.13 9.68
C LYS A 88 -23.51 1.62 9.36
N GLU A 89 -23.30 0.32 9.51
CA GLU A 89 -22.01 -0.31 9.27
C GLU A 89 -21.96 -0.85 7.84
N ASP A 90 -20.81 -0.71 7.19
CA ASP A 90 -20.58 -1.26 5.86
C ASP A 90 -20.05 -2.69 5.97
N PHE A 91 -20.74 -3.61 5.31
CA PHE A 91 -20.41 -5.03 5.32
C PHE A 91 -19.91 -5.50 3.96
N TYR A 92 -18.95 -6.41 4.00
CA TYR A 92 -18.27 -6.89 2.80
C TYR A 92 -18.58 -8.36 2.54
N LEU A 93 -18.70 -8.70 1.27
CA LEU A 93 -18.89 -10.07 0.79
C LEU A 93 -17.91 -10.34 -0.36
N PHE A 94 -16.83 -11.02 -0.05
CA PHE A 94 -15.80 -11.35 -1.04
C PHE A 94 -16.15 -12.65 -1.76
N LYS A 95 -16.50 -12.55 -3.05
CA LYS A 95 -16.71 -13.73 -3.93
C LYS A 95 -15.42 -14.22 -4.59
N LYS A 96 -14.39 -13.37 -4.61
CA LYS A 96 -13.06 -13.61 -5.20
C LYS A 96 -12.03 -12.82 -4.41
N ASP A 97 -10.78 -13.22 -4.51
CA ASP A 97 -9.66 -12.50 -3.91
C ASP A 97 -9.52 -11.08 -4.47
N VAL A 98 -9.15 -10.16 -3.59
CA VAL A 98 -9.08 -8.71 -3.85
C VAL A 98 -7.65 -8.30 -4.23
N ASN A 99 -7.49 -7.35 -5.16
CA ASN A 99 -6.19 -6.73 -5.38
C ASN A 99 -5.96 -5.63 -4.33
N LYS A 100 -4.91 -5.75 -3.52
CA LYS A 100 -4.58 -4.78 -2.48
C LYS A 100 -4.32 -3.37 -3.03
N GLU A 101 -3.80 -3.25 -4.25
CA GLU A 101 -3.52 -1.93 -4.86
C GLU A 101 -4.79 -1.15 -5.23
N ASN A 102 -5.92 -1.84 -5.37
CA ASN A 102 -7.22 -1.24 -5.70
C ASN A 102 -8.16 -1.21 -4.48
N TRP A 103 -7.64 -1.43 -3.28
CA TRP A 103 -8.41 -1.51 -2.04
C TRP A 103 -8.10 -0.29 -1.18
N ASP A 104 -9.12 0.54 -0.94
CA ASP A 104 -8.97 1.82 -0.24
C ASP A 104 -9.44 1.77 1.23
N ASP A 105 -10.11 0.68 1.63
CA ASP A 105 -10.65 0.49 2.98
C ASP A 105 -9.66 -0.25 3.91
N ASP A 106 -10.07 -0.51 5.15
CA ASP A 106 -9.24 -1.22 6.12
C ASP A 106 -8.90 -2.66 5.68
N ASP A 107 -7.72 -3.14 6.07
CA ASP A 107 -7.26 -4.52 5.82
C ASP A 107 -8.11 -5.58 6.55
N VAL A 108 -8.99 -5.17 7.46
CA VAL A 108 -9.89 -6.03 8.24
C VAL A 108 -11.28 -5.40 8.27
N VAL A 109 -12.30 -6.15 7.86
CA VAL A 109 -13.64 -5.60 7.68
C VAL A 109 -14.75 -6.52 8.21
N PRO A 110 -15.94 -5.96 8.53
CA PRO A 110 -17.13 -6.74 8.89
C PRO A 110 -17.62 -7.60 7.72
N MET A 111 -17.85 -8.89 7.98
CA MET A 111 -18.26 -9.86 6.95
C MET A 111 -19.77 -10.03 6.91
N TYR A 112 -20.39 -9.77 5.75
CA TYR A 112 -21.84 -9.83 5.57
C TYR A 112 -22.41 -11.23 5.82
N ASP A 113 -21.71 -12.28 5.38
CA ASP A 113 -22.13 -13.68 5.50
C ASP A 113 -22.08 -14.21 6.94
N SER A 114 -21.49 -13.46 7.87
CA SER A 114 -21.34 -13.83 9.27
C SER A 114 -22.39 -13.23 10.20
N ILE A 115 -23.36 -12.47 9.66
CA ILE A 115 -24.39 -11.79 10.45
C ILE A 115 -25.38 -12.81 11.02
N GLU A 116 -25.44 -12.93 12.34
CA GLU A 116 -26.32 -13.84 13.07
C GLU A 116 -27.20 -13.06 14.07
N PRO A 117 -28.53 -13.31 14.10
CA PRO A 117 -29.40 -12.68 15.08
C PRO A 117 -29.23 -13.31 16.46
N VAL A 118 -29.01 -12.46 17.47
CA VAL A 118 -28.92 -12.86 18.88
C VAL A 118 -30.10 -12.26 19.64
N PRO A 119 -30.98 -13.07 20.26
CA PRO A 119 -32.13 -12.54 20.98
C PRO A 119 -31.67 -11.68 22.18
N CYS A 120 -32.34 -10.55 22.41
CA CYS A 120 -32.06 -9.71 23.56
C CYS A 120 -32.26 -10.50 24.86
N LYS A 121 -31.28 -10.43 25.76
CA LYS A 121 -31.28 -11.17 27.03
C LYS A 121 -32.38 -10.69 27.96
N GLU A 122 -32.66 -9.39 27.99
CA GLU A 122 -33.69 -8.79 28.85
C GLU A 122 -35.11 -9.17 28.41
N CYS A 123 -35.45 -9.02 27.13
CA CYS A 123 -36.81 -9.29 26.63
C CYS A 123 -36.99 -10.67 25.99
N LYS A 124 -35.95 -11.51 25.94
CA LYS A 124 -35.93 -12.84 25.29
C LYS A 124 -36.51 -12.82 23.87
N GLY A 125 -36.16 -11.82 23.07
CA GLY A 125 -36.65 -11.68 21.70
C GLY A 125 -38.07 -11.12 21.52
N LYS A 126 -38.78 -10.74 22.60
CA LYS A 126 -40.13 -10.15 22.50
C LYS A 126 -40.12 -8.69 22.05
N GLY A 127 -39.05 -7.95 22.35
CA GLY A 127 -38.91 -6.52 22.09
C GLY A 127 -39.64 -5.62 23.11
N VAL A 128 -40.52 -6.21 23.91
CA VAL A 128 -41.29 -5.53 24.95
C VAL A 128 -41.16 -6.27 26.27
N LEU A 129 -41.22 -5.51 27.36
CA LEU A 129 -41.39 -6.04 28.70
C LEU A 129 -42.88 -5.96 29.05
N GLU A 130 -43.47 -7.12 29.34
CA GLU A 130 -44.85 -7.20 29.80
C GLU A 130 -44.88 -7.05 31.32
N SER A 131 -45.56 -6.00 31.79
CA SER A 131 -45.88 -5.84 33.21
C SER A 131 -47.39 -5.97 33.43
N LYS A 132 -47.79 -6.38 34.64
CA LYS A 132 -49.21 -6.39 35.00
C LYS A 132 -49.73 -4.95 35.02
N CYS A 133 -50.87 -4.71 34.39
CA CYS A 133 -51.52 -3.41 34.46
C CYS A 133 -51.86 -3.10 35.92
N LYS A 134 -51.35 -1.98 36.44
CA LYS A 134 -51.53 -1.58 37.85
C LYS A 134 -53.01 -1.30 38.16
N ASN A 135 -53.75 -0.76 37.20
CA ASN A 135 -55.14 -0.33 37.37
C ASN A 135 -56.10 -1.51 37.49
N CYS A 136 -56.02 -2.50 36.60
CA CYS A 136 -56.82 -3.73 36.69
C CYS A 136 -56.10 -4.89 37.40
N LYS A 137 -54.91 -4.67 37.97
CA LYS A 137 -54.07 -5.70 38.62
C LYS A 137 -53.80 -6.96 37.78
N GLY A 138 -53.91 -6.86 36.45
CA GLY A 138 -53.74 -7.99 35.54
C GLY A 138 -55.03 -8.65 35.02
N THR A 139 -56.21 -8.22 35.46
CA THR A 139 -57.49 -8.86 35.06
C THR A 139 -57.99 -8.41 33.69
N GLY A 140 -57.56 -7.22 33.21
CA GLY A 140 -58.04 -6.62 31.98
C GLY A 140 -59.38 -5.88 32.11
N THR A 141 -60.11 -6.07 33.21
CA THR A 141 -61.44 -5.47 33.44
C THR A 141 -61.50 -4.72 34.77
N ILE A 142 -62.22 -3.59 34.78
CA ILE A 142 -62.55 -2.85 36.01
C ILE A 142 -63.98 -3.22 36.41
N GLU A 143 -64.20 -3.46 37.70
CA GLU A 143 -65.51 -3.77 38.26
C GLU A 143 -65.98 -2.62 39.14
N ASP A 144 -66.99 -1.90 38.68
CA ASP A 144 -67.60 -0.81 39.45
C ASP A 144 -68.93 -1.25 40.06
N LYS A 145 -69.16 -0.80 41.29
CA LYS A 145 -70.39 -1.06 42.03
C LYS A 145 -71.38 0.05 41.77
N MET A 146 -72.46 -0.25 41.05
CA MET A 146 -73.58 0.67 40.89
C MET A 146 -74.68 0.34 41.88
N LYS A 147 -75.21 1.38 42.53
CA LYS A 147 -76.45 1.28 43.30
C LYS A 147 -77.59 1.48 42.33
N ILE A 148 -78.45 0.49 42.20
CA ILE A 148 -79.62 0.53 41.33
C ILE A 148 -80.84 0.44 42.22
N TYR A 149 -81.79 1.33 41.98
CA TYR A 149 -83.09 1.33 42.64
C TYR A 149 -84.06 0.58 41.73
N VAL A 150 -84.72 -0.44 42.25
CA VAL A 150 -85.61 -1.33 41.49
C VAL A 150 -87.02 -1.28 42.09
N GLY A 151 -88.04 -1.09 41.25
CA GLY A 151 -89.44 -1.01 41.66
C GLY A 151 -89.91 0.38 42.13
N GLU A 152 -91.22 0.53 42.35
CA GLU A 152 -91.83 1.78 42.85
C GLU A 152 -91.41 2.12 44.29
N GLU A 153 -91.09 1.11 45.10
CA GLU A 153 -90.61 1.26 46.48
C GLU A 153 -89.12 1.63 46.58
N GLN A 154 -88.39 1.71 45.44
CA GLN A 154 -86.97 2.05 45.37
C GLN A 154 -86.05 1.12 46.20
N ASP A 155 -86.21 -0.19 46.06
CA ASP A 155 -85.34 -1.15 46.73
C ASP A 155 -83.90 -1.06 46.22
N LYS A 156 -82.93 -1.01 47.14
CA LYS A 156 -81.51 -0.79 46.84
C LYS A 156 -80.82 -2.11 46.52
N GLU A 157 -80.65 -2.41 45.24
CA GLU A 157 -79.76 -3.48 44.77
C GLU A 157 -78.37 -2.94 44.43
N LYS A 158 -77.33 -3.76 44.66
CA LYS A 158 -75.97 -3.49 44.17
C LYS A 158 -75.72 -4.39 42.97
N LYS A 159 -75.64 -3.80 41.77
CA LYS A 159 -75.18 -4.52 40.57
C LYS A 159 -73.77 -4.09 40.20
N TYR A 160 -73.01 -5.04 39.69
CA TYR A 160 -71.63 -4.84 39.27
C TYR A 160 -71.62 -4.66 37.76
N PHE A 161 -71.01 -3.59 37.28
CA PHE A 161 -70.77 -3.38 35.85
C PHE A 161 -69.29 -3.60 35.57
N LYS A 162 -69.00 -4.49 34.61
CA LYS A 162 -67.63 -4.78 34.17
C LYS A 162 -67.39 -4.11 32.83
N TYR A 163 -66.28 -3.41 32.71
CA TYR A 163 -65.86 -2.78 31.47
C TYR A 163 -64.36 -2.95 31.26
N PRO A 164 -63.87 -2.91 30.00
CA PRO A 164 -62.45 -3.07 29.72
C PRO A 164 -61.64 -1.95 30.38
N CYS A 165 -60.52 -2.31 31.01
CA CYS A 165 -59.63 -1.35 31.64
C CYS A 165 -59.05 -0.39 30.61
N GLY A 166 -59.19 0.92 30.84
CA GLY A 166 -58.74 1.96 29.91
C GLY A 166 -57.23 1.95 29.64
N ASP A 167 -56.40 1.58 30.63
CA ASP A 167 -54.93 1.65 30.52
C ASP A 167 -54.31 0.46 29.78
N CYS A 168 -54.98 -0.69 29.75
CA CYS A 168 -54.51 -1.89 29.06
C CYS A 168 -55.46 -2.37 27.97
N HIS A 169 -56.53 -1.61 27.72
CA HIS A 169 -57.57 -1.88 26.74
C HIS A 169 -58.10 -3.32 26.77
N GLY A 170 -58.31 -3.88 27.98
CA GLY A 170 -58.83 -5.24 28.13
C GLY A 170 -57.79 -6.36 28.24
N THR A 171 -56.50 -6.09 27.96
CA THR A 171 -55.47 -7.14 27.90
C THR A 171 -54.90 -7.57 29.26
N GLY A 172 -55.09 -6.75 30.29
CA GLY A 172 -54.50 -6.95 31.62
C GLY A 172 -53.00 -6.66 31.71
N LYS A 173 -52.34 -6.34 30.60
CA LYS A 173 -50.89 -6.16 30.53
C LYS A 173 -50.54 -4.80 29.94
N ILE A 174 -49.45 -4.21 30.43
CA ILE A 174 -48.84 -3.02 29.83
C ILE A 174 -47.53 -3.47 29.20
N THR A 175 -47.37 -3.17 27.92
CA THR A 175 -46.15 -3.44 27.15
C THR A 175 -45.30 -2.18 27.07
N GLU A 176 -44.12 -2.21 27.67
CA GLU A 176 -43.13 -1.15 27.48
C GLU A 176 -42.04 -1.65 26.53
N PRO A 177 -41.52 -0.80 25.63
CA PRO A 177 -40.39 -1.18 24.79
C PRO A 177 -39.20 -1.53 25.69
N CYS A 178 -38.56 -2.68 25.42
CA CYS A 178 -37.38 -3.10 26.16
C CYS A 178 -36.30 -2.03 26.06
N LYS A 179 -35.70 -1.65 27.18
CA LYS A 179 -34.71 -0.56 27.24
C LYS A 179 -33.40 -0.96 26.57
N GLU A 180 -33.00 -2.22 26.72
CA GLU A 180 -31.76 -2.75 26.15
C GLU A 180 -31.81 -2.80 24.61
N CYS A 181 -32.87 -3.40 24.04
CA CYS A 181 -33.01 -3.55 22.59
C CYS A 181 -33.83 -2.45 21.91
N LYS A 182 -34.39 -1.49 22.67
CA LYS A 182 -35.27 -0.41 22.18
C LYS A 182 -36.41 -0.89 21.26
N GLY A 183 -36.99 -2.05 21.53
CA GLY A 183 -38.05 -2.62 20.69
C GLY A 183 -37.60 -3.48 19.51
N HIS A 184 -36.29 -3.56 19.20
CA HIS A 184 -35.78 -4.29 18.01
C HIS A 184 -35.73 -5.82 18.15
N LYS A 185 -36.06 -6.37 19.32
CA LYS A 185 -36.11 -7.82 19.64
C LYS A 185 -34.74 -8.52 19.67
N ASN A 186 -33.91 -8.28 18.66
CA ASN A 186 -32.63 -8.94 18.45
C ASN A 186 -31.47 -7.93 18.39
N PHE A 187 -30.32 -8.38 18.88
CA PHE A 187 -28.99 -7.91 18.52
C PHE A 187 -28.51 -8.71 17.31
N TYR A 188 -27.43 -8.26 16.69
CA TYR A 188 -26.78 -8.97 15.61
C TYR A 188 -25.30 -9.11 15.95
N LYS A 189 -24.83 -10.34 15.83
CA LYS A 189 -23.43 -10.73 15.93
C LYS A 189 -22.86 -10.80 14.53
N TYR A 190 -21.64 -10.32 14.31
CA TYR A 190 -20.90 -10.57 13.07
C TYR A 190 -19.41 -10.71 13.36
N LYS A 191 -18.70 -11.29 12.39
CA LYS A 191 -17.26 -11.50 12.43
C LYS A 191 -16.54 -10.40 11.64
N ILE A 192 -15.46 -9.90 12.21
CA ILE A 192 -14.51 -9.00 11.57
C ILE A 192 -13.33 -9.86 11.11
N LYS A 193 -13.12 -9.93 9.80
CA LYS A 193 -12.09 -10.78 9.17
C LYS A 193 -11.18 -9.98 8.27
N ALA A 194 -9.95 -10.48 8.09
CA ALA A 194 -9.02 -9.92 7.14
C ALA A 194 -9.54 -10.04 5.69
N VAL A 195 -9.28 -9.02 4.89
CA VAL A 195 -9.61 -9.03 3.46
C VAL A 195 -8.78 -10.12 2.75
N PRO A 196 -9.39 -10.99 1.93
CA PRO A 196 -8.68 -12.03 1.20
C PRO A 196 -7.94 -11.41 0.00
N PHE A 197 -6.80 -10.77 0.27
CA PHE A 197 -5.96 -10.23 -0.79
C PHE A 197 -5.34 -11.36 -1.63
N LYS A 198 -5.25 -11.14 -2.95
CA LYS A 198 -4.50 -12.01 -3.85
C LYS A 198 -3.04 -12.04 -3.40
N SER A 199 -2.53 -13.25 -3.19
CA SER A 199 -1.10 -13.43 -3.03
C SER A 199 -0.41 -13.15 -4.36
N SER A 200 0.29 -12.03 -4.44
CA SER A 200 1.25 -11.78 -5.49
C SER A 200 2.61 -11.56 -4.86
N GLU A 201 3.61 -12.05 -5.58
CA GLU A 201 5.00 -11.78 -5.32
C GLU A 201 5.50 -10.96 -6.49
N SER A 202 6.01 -9.76 -6.22
CA SER A 202 6.61 -8.91 -7.24
C SER A 202 8.01 -8.54 -6.78
N ASP A 203 8.99 -8.80 -7.64
CA ASP A 203 10.36 -8.35 -7.48
C ASP A 203 10.44 -6.91 -8.01
N ILE A 204 10.83 -5.98 -7.14
CA ILE A 204 10.85 -4.56 -7.42
C ILE A 204 12.30 -4.07 -7.29
N PRO A 205 12.93 -3.66 -8.41
CA PRO A 205 14.28 -3.11 -8.37
C PRO A 205 14.27 -1.68 -7.84
N TYR A 206 15.15 -1.39 -6.88
CA TYR A 206 15.40 -0.04 -6.41
C TYR A 206 16.81 0.41 -6.78
N LEU A 207 16.88 1.50 -7.53
CA LEU A 207 18.12 2.17 -7.88
C LEU A 207 18.18 3.55 -7.22
N PHE A 208 19.35 3.87 -6.68
CA PHE A 208 19.66 5.18 -6.14
C PHE A 208 20.92 5.70 -6.82
N SER A 209 20.76 6.72 -7.67
CA SER A 209 21.89 7.37 -8.34
C SER A 209 22.31 8.65 -7.61
N SER A 210 23.62 8.92 -7.52
CA SER A 210 24.13 10.25 -7.12
C SER A 210 24.19 11.24 -8.28
N GLY A 211 24.22 10.75 -9.52
CA GLY A 211 24.02 11.55 -10.72
C GLY A 211 22.53 11.85 -10.93
N LYS A 212 22.18 13.08 -11.32
CA LYS A 212 20.81 13.43 -11.71
C LYS A 212 20.57 12.94 -13.14
N THR A 213 20.03 11.74 -13.29
CA THR A 213 19.76 11.15 -14.62
C THR A 213 18.26 10.96 -14.83
N THR A 214 17.78 11.21 -16.04
CA THR A 214 16.41 10.84 -16.45
C THR A 214 16.26 9.34 -16.72
N TYR A 215 17.37 8.59 -16.72
CA TYR A 215 17.45 7.17 -17.03
C TYR A 215 17.41 6.28 -15.78
N GLU A 216 17.20 6.82 -14.57
CA GLU A 216 17.27 6.03 -13.32
C GLU A 216 16.33 4.81 -13.34
N LYS A 217 15.12 4.96 -13.89
CA LYS A 217 14.19 3.83 -14.06
C LYS A 217 14.71 2.78 -15.05
N GLN A 218 15.17 3.21 -16.22
CA GLN A 218 15.69 2.30 -17.24
C GLN A 218 16.96 1.59 -16.77
N ILE A 219 17.86 2.31 -16.09
CA ILE A 219 19.07 1.72 -15.49
C ILE A 219 18.67 0.67 -14.45
N GLY A 220 17.64 0.92 -13.64
CA GLY A 220 17.16 -0.03 -12.64
C GLY A 220 16.61 -1.31 -13.27
N GLU A 221 15.84 -1.20 -14.35
CA GLU A 221 15.31 -2.33 -15.12
C GLU A 221 16.44 -3.12 -15.79
N ASP A 222 17.32 -2.46 -16.54
CA ASP A 222 18.45 -3.10 -17.22
C ASP A 222 19.41 -3.75 -16.21
N LEU A 223 19.65 -3.14 -15.04
CA LEU A 223 20.48 -3.75 -13.99
C LEU A 223 19.81 -4.97 -13.37
N HIS A 224 18.49 -5.00 -13.24
CA HIS A 224 17.79 -6.18 -12.73
C HIS A 224 17.91 -7.36 -13.69
N GLU A 225 17.78 -7.12 -15.00
CA GLU A 225 17.96 -8.17 -16.02
C GLU A 225 19.42 -8.60 -16.20
N LEU A 226 20.37 -7.66 -16.10
CA LEU A 226 21.77 -7.85 -16.47
C LEU A 226 22.72 -7.78 -15.27
N ILE A 227 22.24 -8.04 -14.04
CA ILE A 227 23.04 -7.87 -12.82
C ILE A 227 24.32 -8.72 -12.81
N GLU A 228 24.31 -9.87 -13.50
CA GLU A 228 25.47 -10.76 -13.64
C GLU A 228 26.45 -10.29 -14.73
N GLU A 229 25.96 -9.52 -15.70
CA GLU A 229 26.75 -8.95 -16.78
C GLU A 229 27.37 -7.60 -16.42
N VAL A 230 26.86 -6.91 -15.41
CA VAL A 230 27.43 -5.65 -14.90
C VAL A 230 28.20 -5.92 -13.61
N GLU A 231 29.49 -5.59 -13.62
CA GLU A 231 30.32 -5.79 -12.43
C GLU A 231 30.07 -4.67 -11.40
N GLY A 232 29.70 -5.07 -10.19
CA GLY A 232 29.47 -4.19 -9.04
C GLY A 232 29.94 -4.84 -7.74
N ILE A 233 30.10 -4.04 -6.69
CA ILE A 233 30.57 -4.52 -5.39
C ILE A 233 29.37 -4.87 -4.52
N LYS A 234 29.36 -6.10 -4.00
CA LYS A 234 28.29 -6.62 -3.14
C LYS A 234 28.57 -6.30 -1.68
N PHE A 235 27.55 -5.81 -0.98
CA PHE A 235 27.55 -5.52 0.44
C PHE A 235 26.36 -6.20 1.12
N ASN A 236 26.58 -6.71 2.32
CA ASN A 236 25.52 -7.36 3.10
C ASN A 236 24.70 -6.34 3.91
N ASP A 237 25.26 -5.18 4.22
CA ASP A 237 24.64 -4.18 5.06
C ASP A 237 25.16 -2.76 4.76
N PHE A 238 24.33 -1.75 5.06
CA PHE A 238 24.66 -0.35 4.83
C PHE A 238 25.78 0.19 5.73
N LYS A 239 26.03 -0.39 6.92
CA LYS A 239 27.13 0.07 7.77
C LYS A 239 28.47 -0.30 7.14
N THR A 240 28.55 -1.48 6.53
CA THR A 240 29.74 -1.91 5.79
C THR A 240 29.89 -1.12 4.50
N LEU A 241 28.81 -0.87 3.77
CA LEU A 241 28.81 -0.02 2.58
C LEU A 241 29.31 1.40 2.90
N ASP A 242 28.76 2.07 3.91
CA ASP A 242 29.12 3.46 4.24
C ASP A 242 30.60 3.60 4.63
N LYS A 243 31.17 2.61 5.32
CA LYS A 243 32.61 2.59 5.66
C LYS A 243 33.51 2.31 4.47
N LYS A 244 33.03 1.56 3.48
CA LYS A 244 33.84 1.05 2.37
C LYS A 244 33.58 1.70 1.03
N VAL A 245 32.56 2.54 0.90
CA VAL A 245 32.20 3.21 -0.36
C VAL A 245 33.37 3.98 -0.97
N GLU A 246 34.11 4.75 -0.15
CA GLU A 246 35.27 5.52 -0.59
C GLU A 246 36.45 4.63 -1.03
N PRO A 247 36.95 3.67 -0.23
CA PRO A 247 38.03 2.79 -0.67
C PRO A 247 37.61 1.84 -1.81
N SER A 248 36.32 1.51 -1.92
CA SER A 248 35.80 0.69 -3.00
C SER A 248 35.73 1.42 -4.34
N LEU A 249 35.30 2.68 -4.37
CA LEU A 249 35.20 3.48 -5.60
C LEU A 249 36.50 4.22 -5.94
N GLY A 250 37.34 4.50 -4.94
CA GLY A 250 38.52 5.36 -5.07
C GLY A 250 38.18 6.86 -5.13
N TYR A 251 36.92 7.22 -4.88
CA TYR A 251 36.45 8.60 -4.81
C TYR A 251 35.21 8.68 -3.92
N TYR A 252 35.01 9.84 -3.30
CA TYR A 252 33.83 10.09 -2.49
C TYR A 252 33.46 11.57 -2.54
N ASN A 253 32.18 11.86 -2.75
CA ASN A 253 31.67 13.21 -2.88
C ASN A 253 30.40 13.40 -2.03
N LYS A 254 29.98 14.66 -1.83
CA LYS A 254 28.79 14.98 -1.01
C LYS A 254 27.50 14.39 -1.58
N LYS A 255 27.39 14.19 -2.89
CA LYS A 255 26.20 13.59 -3.51
C LYS A 255 26.16 12.09 -3.22
N ILE A 256 27.27 11.38 -3.35
CA ILE A 256 27.39 9.95 -3.00
C ILE A 256 26.97 9.73 -1.55
N LYS A 257 27.47 10.55 -0.62
CA LYS A 257 27.05 10.50 0.79
C LYS A 257 25.53 10.60 0.96
N LYS A 258 24.90 11.57 0.30
CA LYS A 258 23.43 11.75 0.34
C LYS A 258 22.70 10.54 -0.25
N THR A 259 23.21 9.98 -1.34
CA THR A 259 22.63 8.79 -2.00
C THR A 259 22.71 7.57 -1.10
N VAL A 260 23.86 7.34 -0.43
CA VAL A 260 24.03 6.28 0.58
C VAL A 260 22.99 6.43 1.70
N SER A 261 22.84 7.64 2.27
CA SER A 261 21.86 7.88 3.33
C SER A 261 20.41 7.70 2.87
N ARG A 262 20.06 8.12 1.63
CA ARG A 262 18.72 7.92 1.06
C ARG A 262 18.41 6.44 0.91
N ALA A 263 19.35 5.69 0.33
CA ALA A 263 19.22 4.25 0.14
C ALA A 263 19.14 3.51 1.48
N GLU A 264 19.94 3.90 2.48
CA GLU A 264 19.90 3.31 3.82
C GLU A 264 18.55 3.53 4.52
N SER A 265 18.01 4.76 4.45
CA SER A 265 16.69 5.07 5.04
C SER A 265 15.62 4.16 4.45
N GLN A 266 15.57 4.10 3.13
CA GLN A 266 14.54 3.34 2.43
C GLN A 266 14.70 1.82 2.64
N TYR A 267 15.93 1.31 2.69
CA TYR A 267 16.21 -0.08 3.04
C TYR A 267 15.74 -0.42 4.47
N LYS A 268 15.92 0.49 5.43
CA LYS A 268 15.42 0.32 6.81
C LYS A 268 13.91 0.31 6.87
N ASP A 269 13.24 1.13 6.06
CA ASP A 269 11.78 1.17 5.98
C ASP A 269 11.25 -0.17 5.44
N PHE A 270 11.84 -0.70 4.37
CA PHE A 270 11.50 -2.03 3.86
C PHE A 270 11.83 -3.17 4.83
N SER A 271 12.91 -3.07 5.59
CA SER A 271 13.28 -4.10 6.58
C SER A 271 12.30 -4.19 7.76
N LYS A 272 11.50 -3.15 8.01
CA LYS A 272 10.48 -3.11 9.07
C LYS A 272 9.10 -3.52 8.57
N ASP A 273 8.90 -3.59 7.25
CA ASP A 273 7.63 -3.93 6.65
C ASP A 273 7.53 -5.46 6.52
N ASP A 274 6.64 -6.07 7.30
CA ASP A 274 6.39 -7.52 7.28
C ASP A 274 5.92 -8.03 5.90
N SER A 275 5.42 -7.14 5.04
CA SER A 275 4.98 -7.45 3.67
C SER A 275 6.11 -7.35 2.64
N VAL A 276 7.34 -7.06 3.06
CA VAL A 276 8.49 -6.90 2.16
C VAL A 276 9.66 -7.73 2.63
N LYS A 277 10.29 -8.45 1.69
CA LYS A 277 11.54 -9.17 1.93
C LYS A 277 12.60 -8.71 0.95
N ILE A 278 13.75 -8.30 1.47
CA ILE A 278 14.90 -7.93 0.63
C ILE A 278 15.52 -9.22 0.08
N THR A 279 15.64 -9.33 -1.24
CA THR A 279 16.05 -10.57 -1.95
C THR A 279 17.52 -10.58 -2.33
N THR A 280 18.10 -9.41 -2.57
CA THR A 280 19.49 -9.29 -3.03
C THR A 280 20.38 -8.61 -1.99
N PRO A 281 21.70 -8.84 -2.03
CA PRO A 281 22.64 -7.96 -1.36
C PRO A 281 22.56 -6.54 -1.94
N ILE A 282 23.15 -5.58 -1.23
CA ILE A 282 23.27 -4.20 -1.71
C ILE A 282 24.42 -4.15 -2.70
N TYR A 283 24.15 -3.68 -3.91
CA TYR A 283 25.16 -3.49 -4.94
C TYR A 283 25.58 -2.03 -5.00
N LEU A 284 26.89 -1.81 -5.10
CA LEU A 284 27.49 -0.51 -5.39
C LEU A 284 28.14 -0.55 -6.77
N PHE A 285 27.71 0.35 -7.64
CA PHE A 285 28.27 0.52 -8.98
C PHE A 285 28.94 1.88 -9.11
N PRO A 286 30.12 1.96 -9.74
CA PRO A 286 30.64 3.24 -10.20
C PRO A 286 29.75 3.74 -11.34
N LEU A 287 29.36 5.01 -11.25
CA LEU A 287 28.59 5.71 -12.26
C LEU A 287 29.46 6.86 -12.81
N ILE A 288 29.63 6.94 -14.11
CA ILE A 288 30.31 8.07 -14.76
C ILE A 288 29.30 8.84 -15.59
N GLN A 289 29.21 10.15 -15.35
CA GLN A 289 28.44 11.08 -16.16
C GLN A 289 29.41 11.92 -16.98
N MET A 290 29.21 11.93 -18.30
CA MET A 290 30.04 12.68 -19.24
C MET A 290 29.19 13.75 -19.91
N SER A 291 29.58 15.00 -19.73
CA SER A 291 29.01 16.15 -20.45
C SER A 291 29.72 16.27 -21.78
N CYS A 292 28.97 16.12 -22.87
CA CYS A 292 29.51 16.07 -24.22
C CYS A 292 28.96 17.21 -25.06
N GLU A 293 29.77 17.73 -25.97
CA GLU A 293 29.38 18.76 -26.93
C GLU A 293 29.82 18.37 -28.34
N THR A 294 28.87 18.41 -29.27
CA THR A 294 29.12 18.11 -30.68
C THR A 294 29.91 19.25 -31.35
N LYS A 295 30.54 18.98 -32.49
CA LYS A 295 31.21 20.02 -33.31
C LYS A 295 30.30 21.19 -33.73
N LYS A 296 28.98 21.00 -33.66
CA LYS A 296 27.96 22.01 -33.97
C LYS A 296 27.35 22.69 -32.74
N GLY A 297 27.95 22.50 -31.56
CA GLY A 297 27.54 23.17 -30.31
C GLY A 297 26.31 22.56 -29.64
N LYS A 298 25.81 21.41 -30.10
CA LYS A 298 24.75 20.67 -29.38
C LYS A 298 25.35 19.91 -28.20
N SER A 299 24.89 20.19 -26.99
CA SER A 299 25.24 19.45 -25.79
C SER A 299 24.38 18.19 -25.59
N PHE A 300 24.96 17.15 -25.00
CA PHE A 300 24.29 15.92 -24.60
C PHE A 300 25.08 15.25 -23.47
N GLU A 301 24.50 14.25 -22.84
CA GLU A 301 25.14 13.52 -21.74
C GLU A 301 25.23 12.04 -22.06
N ILE A 302 26.32 11.41 -21.62
CA ILE A 302 26.49 9.96 -21.62
C ILE A 302 26.65 9.51 -20.17
N TYR A 303 25.92 8.47 -19.80
CA TYR A 303 25.99 7.83 -18.49
C TYR A 303 26.56 6.42 -18.66
N SER A 304 27.46 6.02 -17.77
CA SER A 304 28.02 4.67 -17.73
C SER A 304 27.90 4.08 -16.33
N VAL A 305 27.40 2.85 -16.21
CA VAL A 305 27.26 2.13 -14.93
C VAL A 305 27.98 0.79 -15.02
N GLY A 306 28.89 0.52 -14.08
CA GLY A 306 29.65 -0.75 -14.00
C GLY A 306 31.17 -0.55 -14.09
N SER A 307 31.93 -1.65 -14.01
CA SER A 307 33.42 -1.62 -14.00
C SER A 307 34.04 -1.28 -15.35
N ASP A 308 35.37 -1.14 -15.39
CA ASP A 308 36.17 -1.05 -16.60
C ASP A 308 36.05 -2.25 -17.53
N LYS A 309 35.75 -3.44 -16.99
CA LYS A 309 35.53 -4.65 -17.78
C LYS A 309 34.09 -4.78 -18.28
N ARG A 310 33.12 -4.38 -17.46
CA ARG A 310 31.70 -4.70 -17.65
C ARG A 310 30.80 -3.54 -17.20
N PHE A 311 30.35 -2.76 -18.18
CA PHE A 311 29.49 -1.59 -17.96
C PHE A 311 28.42 -1.42 -19.04
N ILE A 312 27.36 -0.68 -18.74
CA ILE A 312 26.28 -0.31 -19.68
C ILE A 312 26.30 1.21 -19.90
N THR A 313 25.97 1.65 -21.12
CA THR A 313 25.91 3.08 -21.48
C THR A 313 24.51 3.56 -21.90
N TYR A 314 24.19 4.78 -21.47
CA TYR A 314 22.94 5.51 -21.75
C TYR A 314 23.29 6.91 -22.26
N SER A 315 22.43 7.52 -23.08
CA SER A 315 22.69 8.87 -23.58
C SER A 315 21.44 9.65 -23.96
N SER A 316 21.51 10.97 -23.78
CA SER A 316 20.48 11.93 -24.22
C SER A 316 20.66 12.46 -25.65
N PHE A 317 21.60 11.88 -26.42
CA PHE A 317 21.99 12.36 -27.75
C PHE A 317 20.85 12.46 -28.76
#